data_AF-A0A428ISZ1-F1
#
_entry.id   AF-A0A428ISZ1-F1
#
_cell.length_a   1.000
_cell.length_b   1.000
_cell.length_c   1.000
_cell.angle_alpha   90.00
_cell.angle_beta   90.00
_cell.angle_gamma   90.00
#
_symmetry.space_group_name_H-M   'P 1'
#
loop_
_entity.id
_entity.type
_entity.pdbx_description
1 polymer ?
#
loop_
_entity_poly.entity_id
_entity_poly.type
_entity_poly.pdbx_seq_one_letter_code
_entity_poly.pdbx_strand_id
1 'polypeptide(L)'
;MFLDIGGKPLDFWDLTVLEIREMIESYNRVKTQERKEKIIDSYRLSQMISNHVSLLLSKDAKVFEFWEYAPELFIEEQQAVEQERQRQALLLHKERMRDFAERHNRKRKEEVNGNS
;
A
#
# COMPACT_ATOMS: atom_id res chain seq x y z
N MET A 1 -21.83 -11.01 31.09
CA MET A 1 -22.14 -11.04 29.66
C MET A 1 -22.96 -9.82 29.22
N PHE A 2 -24.18 -9.58 29.75
CA PHE A 2 -24.96 -8.37 29.42
C PHE A 2 -24.32 -7.06 29.91
N LEU A 3 -23.78 -7.05 31.14
CA LEU A 3 -23.07 -5.87 31.67
C LEU A 3 -21.77 -5.57 30.91
N ASP A 4 -21.07 -6.61 30.43
CA ASP A 4 -19.79 -6.49 29.71
C ASP A 4 -19.94 -5.83 28.34
N ILE A 5 -21.16 -5.84 27.79
CA ILE A 5 -21.51 -5.16 26.55
C ILE A 5 -22.12 -3.76 26.80
N GLY A 6 -22.13 -3.29 28.05
CA GLY A 6 -22.63 -1.98 28.44
C GLY A 6 -24.11 -1.93 28.85
N GLY A 7 -24.79 -3.07 28.95
CA GLY A 7 -26.17 -3.13 29.44
C GLY A 7 -26.27 -2.69 30.90
N LYS A 8 -27.35 -1.98 31.28
CA LYS A 8 -27.55 -1.56 32.67
C LYS A 8 -28.43 -2.56 33.41
N PRO A 9 -28.23 -2.76 34.73
CA PRO A 9 -29.05 -3.67 35.51
C PRO A 9 -30.55 -3.37 35.48
N LEU A 10 -30.94 -2.09 35.34
CA LEU A 10 -32.36 -1.71 35.29
C LEU A 10 -33.02 -2.07 33.96
N ASP A 11 -32.26 -2.03 32.86
CA ASP A 11 -32.74 -2.41 31.53
C ASP A 11 -33.21 -3.88 31.49
N PHE A 12 -32.79 -4.72 32.46
CA PHE A 12 -33.26 -6.09 32.59
C PHE A 12 -34.78 -6.20 32.79
N TRP A 13 -35.38 -5.23 33.48
CA TRP A 13 -36.83 -5.22 33.72
C TRP A 13 -37.61 -4.69 32.53
N ASP A 14 -36.96 -3.88 31.69
CA ASP A 14 -37.56 -3.24 30.52
C ASP A 14 -37.40 -4.09 29.25
N LEU A 15 -36.44 -5.03 29.24
CA LEU A 15 -36.14 -5.91 28.11
C LEU A 15 -36.57 -7.35 28.38
N THR A 16 -37.02 -8.01 27.34
CA THR A 16 -37.21 -9.45 27.34
C THR A 16 -35.86 -10.18 27.33
N VAL A 17 -35.87 -11.42 27.81
CA VAL A 17 -34.69 -12.30 27.76
C VAL A 17 -34.16 -12.47 26.33
N LEU A 18 -35.07 -12.46 25.33
CA LEU A 18 -34.71 -12.59 23.93
C LEU A 18 -33.96 -11.34 23.43
N GLU A 19 -34.43 -10.14 23.75
CA GLU A 19 -33.77 -8.88 23.36
C GLU A 19 -32.37 -8.78 24.00
N ILE A 20 -32.25 -9.13 25.29
CA ILE A 20 -30.95 -9.17 25.97
C ILE A 20 -29.98 -10.12 25.25
N ARG A 21 -30.47 -11.30 24.84
CA ARG A 21 -29.69 -12.26 24.09
C ARG A 21 -29.26 -11.72 22.73
N GLU A 22 -30.17 -11.11 21.98
CA GLU A 22 -29.87 -10.52 20.66
C GLU A 22 -28.82 -9.42 20.75
N MET A 23 -28.86 -8.59 21.79
CA MET A 23 -27.84 -7.57 22.05
C MET A 23 -26.46 -8.20 22.28
N ILE A 24 -26.37 -9.25 23.11
CA ILE A 24 -25.13 -9.99 23.36
C ILE A 24 -24.61 -10.62 22.07
N GLU A 25 -25.48 -11.27 21.30
CA GLU A 25 -25.09 -11.89 20.03
C GLU A 25 -24.60 -10.85 19.02
N SER A 26 -25.27 -9.70 18.92
CA SER A 26 -24.87 -8.60 18.05
C SER A 26 -23.49 -8.05 18.42
N TYR A 27 -23.26 -7.77 19.70
CA TYR A 27 -21.97 -7.33 20.20
C TYR A 27 -20.86 -8.35 19.89
N ASN A 28 -21.13 -9.64 20.10
CA ASN A 28 -20.17 -10.70 19.82
C ASN A 28 -19.82 -10.81 18.32
N ARG A 29 -20.80 -10.60 17.42
CA ARG A 29 -20.53 -10.55 15.97
C ARG A 29 -19.58 -9.42 15.62
N VAL A 30 -19.85 -8.21 16.11
CA VAL A 30 -18.99 -7.04 15.88
C VAL A 30 -17.60 -7.27 16.45
N LYS A 31 -17.48 -7.72 17.71
CA LYS A 31 -16.17 -7.99 18.33
C LYS A 31 -15.37 -9.07 17.61
N THR A 32 -16.04 -10.10 17.10
CA THR A 32 -15.40 -11.15 16.30
C THR A 32 -14.87 -10.58 14.99
N GLN A 33 -15.65 -9.71 14.34
CA GLN A 33 -15.23 -9.04 13.11
C GLN A 33 -14.04 -8.10 13.35
N GLU A 34 -14.10 -7.24 14.37
CA GLU A 34 -12.97 -6.38 14.77
C GLU A 34 -11.69 -7.19 15.05
N ARG A 35 -11.81 -8.35 15.71
CA ARG A 35 -10.67 -9.22 15.98
C ARG A 35 -10.08 -9.80 14.70
N LYS A 36 -10.91 -10.18 13.73
CA LYS A 36 -10.45 -10.66 12.42
C LYS A 36 -9.71 -9.55 11.66
N GLU A 37 -10.29 -8.35 11.61
CA GLU A 37 -9.68 -7.19 10.97
C GLU A 37 -8.31 -6.89 11.57
N LYS A 38 -8.21 -6.84 12.91
CA LYS A 38 -6.93 -6.64 13.59
C LYS A 38 -5.88 -7.70 13.25
N ILE A 39 -6.28 -8.96 13.12
CA ILE A 39 -5.37 -10.05 12.72
C ILE A 39 -4.90 -9.85 11.27
N ILE A 40 -5.82 -9.53 10.37
CA ILE A 40 -5.52 -9.26 8.95
C ILE A 40 -4.54 -8.09 8.83
N ASP A 41 -4.78 -7.00 9.53
CA ASP A 41 -3.91 -5.81 9.49
C ASP A 41 -2.52 -6.11 10.05
N SER A 42 -2.46 -6.83 11.17
CA SER A 42 -1.19 -7.25 11.78
C SER A 42 -0.41 -8.19 10.85
N TYR A 43 -1.10 -9.09 10.16
CA TYR A 43 -0.51 -10.00 9.19
C TYR A 43 0.01 -9.25 7.96
N ARG A 44 -0.77 -8.31 7.40
CA ARG A 44 -0.35 -7.44 6.30
C ARG A 44 0.90 -6.65 6.66
N LEU A 45 0.92 -6.03 7.84
CA LEU A 45 2.10 -5.31 8.33
C LEU A 45 3.33 -6.23 8.42
N SER A 46 3.16 -7.45 8.94
CA SER A 46 4.25 -8.43 8.99
C SER A 46 4.77 -8.79 7.60
N GLN A 47 3.89 -8.95 6.61
CA GLN A 47 4.29 -9.19 5.22
C GLN A 47 5.05 -8.00 4.63
N MET A 48 4.60 -6.76 4.89
CA MET A 48 5.32 -5.56 4.45
C MET A 48 6.73 -5.49 5.02
N ILE A 49 6.88 -5.72 6.33
CA ILE A 49 8.19 -5.76 6.99
C ILE A 49 9.06 -6.87 6.38
N SER A 50 8.52 -8.08 6.21
CA SER A 50 9.22 -9.20 5.59
C SER A 50 9.72 -8.86 4.19
N ASN A 51 8.89 -8.19 3.38
CA ASN A 51 9.24 -7.78 2.02
C ASN A 51 10.39 -6.77 2.02
N HIS A 52 10.38 -5.78 2.91
CA HIS A 52 11.51 -4.85 3.01
C HIS A 52 12.78 -5.51 3.53
N VAL A 53 12.67 -6.43 4.50
CA VAL A 53 13.83 -7.19 5.01
C VAL A 53 14.41 -8.10 3.91
N SER A 54 13.59 -8.63 3.01
CA SER A 54 14.06 -9.50 1.93
C SER A 54 15.06 -8.82 0.99
N LEU A 55 14.97 -7.49 0.80
CA LEU A 55 15.95 -6.71 0.05
C LEU A 55 17.36 -6.73 0.66
N LEU A 56 17.45 -6.89 1.99
CA LEU A 56 18.74 -6.99 2.67
C LEU A 56 19.39 -8.36 2.45
N LEU A 57 18.58 -9.38 2.18
CA LEU A 57 19.01 -10.77 2.07
C LEU A 57 19.23 -11.21 0.61
N SER A 58 18.53 -10.58 -0.35
CA SER A 58 18.62 -10.91 -1.76
C SER A 58 18.56 -9.67 -2.66
N LYS A 59 19.38 -9.66 -3.71
CA LYS A 59 19.38 -8.62 -4.75
C LYS A 59 18.20 -8.72 -5.71
N ASP A 60 17.58 -9.91 -5.79
CA ASP A 60 16.46 -10.18 -6.69
C ASP A 60 15.09 -10.04 -5.99
N ALA A 61 15.10 -9.67 -4.71
CA ALA A 61 13.87 -9.46 -3.96
C ALA A 61 13.08 -8.28 -4.54
N LYS A 62 11.82 -8.53 -4.89
CA LYS A 62 10.88 -7.50 -5.33
C LYS A 62 10.08 -7.01 -4.13
N VAL A 63 10.12 -5.70 -3.88
CA VAL A 63 9.24 -5.06 -2.89
C VAL A 63 7.86 -4.91 -3.49
N PHE A 64 6.87 -5.35 -2.73
CA PHE A 64 5.48 -5.03 -3.01
C PHE A 64 5.14 -3.67 -2.42
N GLU A 65 4.45 -2.85 -3.20
CA GLU A 65 3.97 -1.54 -2.78
C GLU A 65 2.70 -1.68 -1.94
N PHE A 66 2.39 -0.67 -1.11
CA PHE A 66 1.28 -0.78 -0.14
C PHE A 66 -0.09 -0.98 -0.82
N TRP A 67 -0.30 -0.42 -2.01
CA TRP A 67 -1.53 -0.60 -2.77
C TRP A 67 -1.68 -2.02 -3.34
N GLU A 68 -0.60 -2.79 -3.50
CA GLU A 68 -0.70 -4.19 -3.96
C GLU A 68 -1.34 -5.10 -2.90
N TYR A 69 -1.37 -4.70 -1.62
CA TYR A 69 -2.02 -5.44 -0.54
C TYR A 69 -3.53 -5.19 -0.45
N ALA A 70 -4.01 -4.10 -1.05
CA ALA A 70 -5.43 -3.71 -1.07
C ALA A 70 -5.75 -2.90 -2.34
N PRO A 71 -5.61 -3.50 -3.54
CA PRO A 71 -5.67 -2.76 -4.80
C PRO A 71 -7.03 -2.09 -5.03
N GLU A 72 -8.10 -2.71 -4.53
CA GLU A 72 -9.46 -2.18 -4.63
C GLU A 72 -9.65 -0.84 -3.88
N LEU A 73 -8.80 -0.55 -2.89
CA LEU A 73 -8.91 0.65 -2.06
C LEU A 73 -8.04 1.82 -2.56
N PHE A 74 -7.05 1.56 -3.41
CA PHE A 74 -6.00 2.52 -3.76
C PHE A 74 -5.82 2.71 -5.27
N ILE A 75 -6.93 2.59 -6.04
CA ILE A 75 -6.89 2.63 -7.50
C ILE A 75 -6.38 4.00 -8.00
N GLU A 76 -6.86 5.08 -7.40
CA GLU A 76 -6.50 6.45 -7.81
C GLU A 76 -5.05 6.77 -7.48
N GLU A 77 -4.60 6.40 -6.29
CA GLU A 77 -3.22 6.56 -5.84
C GLU A 77 -2.26 5.75 -6.71
N GLN A 78 -2.62 4.51 -7.04
CA GLN A 78 -1.83 3.66 -7.92
C GLN A 78 -1.66 4.30 -9.31
N GLN A 79 -2.74 4.87 -9.87
CA GLN A 79 -2.68 5.57 -11.15
C GLN A 79 -1.80 6.82 -11.08
N ALA A 80 -1.90 7.59 -10.00
CA ALA A 80 -1.08 8.79 -9.81
C ALA A 80 0.41 8.46 -9.71
N VAL A 81 0.77 7.43 -8.95
CA VAL A 81 2.17 6.97 -8.83
C VAL A 81 2.70 6.48 -10.18
N GLU A 82 1.91 5.70 -10.92
CA GLU A 82 2.34 5.18 -12.22
C GLU A 82 2.55 6.31 -13.24
N GLN A 83 1.66 7.32 -13.26
CA GLN A 83 1.85 8.51 -14.10
C GLN A 83 3.14 9.26 -13.75
N GLU A 84 3.44 9.43 -12.46
CA GLU A 84 4.67 10.10 -12.04
C GLU A 84 5.91 9.27 -12.43
N ARG A 85 5.88 7.95 -12.25
CA ARG A 85 6.95 7.05 -12.70
C ARG A 85 7.20 7.19 -14.21
N GLN A 86 6.14 7.27 -15.01
CA GLN A 86 6.26 7.47 -16.45
C GLN A 86 6.86 8.84 -16.80
N ARG A 87 6.46 9.91 -16.09
CA ARG A 87 7.05 11.26 -16.28
C ARG A 87 8.54 11.27 -15.95
N GLN A 88 8.94 10.68 -14.83
CA GLN A 88 10.34 10.57 -14.44
C GLN A 88 11.16 9.76 -15.46
N ALA A 89 10.63 8.64 -15.93
CA ALA A 89 11.28 7.84 -16.97
C ALA A 89 11.45 8.63 -18.28
N LEU A 90 10.45 9.43 -18.68
CA LEU A 90 10.54 10.30 -19.86
C LEU A 90 11.58 11.40 -19.70
N LEU A 91 11.68 12.03 -18.52
CA LEU A 91 12.69 13.05 -18.24
C LEU A 91 14.11 12.46 -18.34
N LEU A 92 14.35 11.32 -17.69
CA LEU A 92 15.62 10.63 -17.75
C LEU A 92 15.99 10.21 -19.17
N HIS A 93 15.00 9.76 -19.96
CA HIS A 93 15.23 9.43 -21.36
C HIS A 93 15.62 10.66 -22.19
N LYS A 94 14.95 11.81 -21.99
CA LYS A 94 15.29 13.07 -22.67
C LYS A 94 16.71 13.54 -22.34
N GLU A 95 17.13 13.45 -21.08
CA GLU A 95 18.50 13.77 -20.68
C GLU A 95 19.53 12.86 -21.35
N ARG A 96 19.30 11.53 -21.35
CA ARG A 96 20.18 10.57 -22.04
C ARG A 96 20.30 10.87 -23.54
N MET A 97 19.21 11.28 -24.19
CA MET A 97 19.21 11.65 -25.60
C MET A 97 19.97 12.95 -25.86
N ARG A 98 19.85 13.93 -24.95
CA ARG A 98 20.64 15.16 -25.00
C ARG A 98 22.13 14.87 -24.88
N ASP A 99 22.53 14.08 -23.89
CA ASP A 99 23.94 13.69 -23.69
C ASP A 99 24.49 12.91 -24.89
N PHE A 100 23.66 12.09 -25.52
CA PHE A 100 24.03 11.40 -26.75
C PHE A 100 24.26 12.38 -27.91
N ALA A 101 23.34 13.32 -28.13
CA ALA A 101 23.44 14.32 -29.18
C ALA A 101 24.66 15.23 -28.97
N GLU A 102 24.93 15.68 -27.75
CA GLU A 102 26.10 16.50 -27.41
C GLU A 102 27.41 15.75 -27.69
N ARG A 103 27.51 14.46 -27.30
CA ARG A 103 28.67 13.62 -27.60
C ARG A 103 28.87 13.43 -29.11
N HIS A 104 27.80 13.19 -29.85
CA HIS A 104 27.86 13.02 -31.31
C HIS A 104 28.29 14.31 -32.01
N ASN A 105 27.74 15.46 -31.60
CA ASN A 105 28.08 16.77 -32.15
C ASN A 105 29.53 17.15 -31.85
N ARG A 106 30.06 16.82 -30.67
CA ARG A 106 31.46 17.05 -30.32
C ARG A 106 32.40 16.28 -31.25
N LYS A 107 32.16 14.98 -31.47
CA LYS A 107 32.95 14.17 -32.41
C LYS A 107 32.94 14.73 -33.83
N ARG A 108 31.77 15.13 -34.33
CA ARG A 108 31.64 15.75 -35.66
C ARG A 108 32.45 17.05 -35.79
N LYS A 109 32.48 17.88 -34.75
CA LYS A 109 33.29 19.12 -34.74
C LYS A 109 34.79 18.81 -34.73
N GLU A 110 35.22 17.81 -33.97
CA GLU A 110 36.61 17.35 -33.95
C GLU A 110 37.05 16.79 -35.31
N GLU A 111 36.20 16.00 -35.99
CA GLU A 111 36.45 15.48 -37.34
C GLU A 111 36.54 16.58 -38.41
N VAL A 112 35.69 17.60 -38.33
CA VAL A 112 35.71 18.74 -39.27
C VAL A 112 36.95 19.60 -39.06
N ASN A 113 37.36 19.85 -37.82
CA ASN A 113 38.55 20.65 -37.51
C ASN A 113 39.87 19.91 -37.74
N GLY A 114 39.88 18.57 -37.71
CA GLY A 114 41.07 17.75 -38.00
C GLY A 114 41.35 17.51 -39.49
N ASN A 115 40.40 17.82 -40.37
CA ASN A 115 40.52 17.72 -41.84
C ASN A 115 40.74 19.09 -42.54
N SER A 116 41.01 20.15 -41.78
CA SER A 116 41.41 21.49 -42.26
C SER A 116 42.89 21.73 -42.00
#